data_AF-A0AAJ0FFL3-F1
#
_entry.id   AF-A0AAJ0FFL3-F1
#
_cell.length_a   1.000
_cell.length_b   1.000
_cell.length_c   1.000
_cell.angle_alpha   90.00
_cell.angle_beta   90.00
_cell.angle_gamma   90.00
#
_symmetry.space_group_name_H-M   'P 1'
#
loop_
_entity.id
_entity.type
_entity.pdbx_description
1 polymer ?
#
loop_
_entity_poly.entity_id
_entity_poly.type
_entity_poly.pdbx_seq_one_letter_code
_entity_poly.pdbx_strand_id
1 'polypeptide(L)'
;RDDFLVRNKLAGMTYKEIRRKGGFAEAESTLRGRFRTLTKHKDARVRKPEWADDDLRLLEQAVRTLASGNDISTAKIPWKQVAEHIFNNGGTYLFGNSTCRKRWDELVADEIARGKDIGQPFFE
;
A
#
# COMPACT_ATOMS: atom_id res chain seq x y z
N ARG A 1 16.60 19.79 -11.51
CA ARG A 1 15.25 20.27 -11.07
C ARG A 1 14.62 19.29 -10.08
N ASP A 2 14.64 17.98 -10.35
CA ASP A 2 14.11 16.95 -9.44
C ASP A 2 14.85 16.89 -8.08
N ASP A 3 16.17 17.03 -8.06
CA ASP A 3 16.93 17.07 -6.79
C ASP A 3 16.51 18.24 -5.90
N PHE A 4 16.22 19.40 -6.50
CA PHE A 4 15.71 20.57 -5.79
C PHE A 4 14.35 20.28 -5.17
N LEU A 5 13.44 19.63 -5.92
CA LEU A 5 12.13 19.22 -5.42
C LEU A 5 12.29 18.25 -4.23
N VAL A 6 13.11 17.22 -4.35
CA VAL A 6 13.32 16.21 -3.30
C VAL A 6 13.95 16.83 -2.06
N ARG A 7 15.08 17.52 -2.20
CA ARG A 7 15.82 18.12 -1.08
C ARG A 7 14.96 19.12 -0.30
N ASN A 8 14.31 20.07 -0.99
CA ASN A 8 13.52 21.09 -0.31
C ASN A 8 12.25 20.51 0.32
N LYS A 9 11.67 19.48 -0.28
CA LYS A 9 10.49 18.81 0.30
C LYS A 9 10.85 18.03 1.55
N LEU A 10 11.98 17.33 1.56
CA LEU A 10 12.51 16.66 2.76
C LEU A 10 12.92 17.67 3.85
N ALA A 11 13.36 18.86 3.46
CA ALA A 11 13.62 19.99 4.38
C ALA A 11 12.35 20.71 4.86
N GLY A 12 11.15 20.17 4.61
CA GLY A 12 9.90 20.67 5.15
C GLY A 12 9.17 21.73 4.32
N MET A 13 9.72 22.19 3.18
CA MET A 13 9.04 23.19 2.36
C MET A 13 7.70 22.68 1.79
N THR A 14 6.76 23.59 1.62
CA THR A 14 5.49 23.31 0.94
C THR A 14 5.69 23.22 -0.57
N TYR A 15 4.81 22.51 -1.28
CA TYR A 15 4.88 22.42 -2.75
C TYR A 15 4.69 23.79 -3.42
N LYS A 16 3.88 24.67 -2.82
CA LYS A 16 3.72 26.08 -3.23
C LYS A 16 5.05 26.84 -3.20
N GLU A 17 5.80 26.71 -2.11
CA GLU A 17 7.11 27.35 -1.97
C GLU A 17 8.15 26.75 -2.92
N ILE A 18 8.15 25.43 -3.08
CA ILE A 18 9.05 24.73 -4.01
C ILE A 18 8.75 25.18 -5.44
N ARG A 19 7.47 25.31 -5.82
CA ARG A 19 7.07 25.80 -7.15
C ARG A 19 7.59 27.21 -7.40
N ARG A 20 7.36 28.12 -6.46
CA ARG A 20 7.77 29.53 -6.55
C ARG A 20 9.30 29.69 -6.55
N LYS A 21 9.99 29.09 -5.58
CA LYS A 21 11.45 29.22 -5.39
C LYS A 21 12.25 28.43 -6.44
N GLY A 22 11.73 27.29 -6.88
CA GLY A 22 12.36 26.44 -7.90
C GLY A 22 11.96 26.79 -9.34
N GLY A 23 11.10 27.80 -9.53
CA GLY A 23 10.62 28.25 -10.84
C GLY A 23 9.94 27.14 -11.65
N PHE A 24 9.13 26.28 -11.00
CA PHE A 24 8.41 25.22 -11.70
C PHE A 24 7.15 25.78 -12.37
N ALA A 25 7.00 25.49 -13.67
CA ALA A 25 5.79 25.83 -14.42
C ALA A 25 4.65 24.85 -14.10
N GLU A 26 5.00 23.63 -13.73
CA GLU A 26 4.10 22.53 -13.42
C GLU A 26 3.22 22.82 -12.19
N ALA A 27 2.01 22.27 -12.18
CA ALA A 27 1.10 22.38 -11.03
C ALA A 27 1.62 21.63 -9.80
N GLU A 28 1.18 22.04 -8.60
CA GLU A 28 1.58 21.39 -7.33
C GLU A 28 1.21 19.90 -7.29
N SER A 29 0.11 19.50 -7.92
CA SER A 29 -0.28 18.08 -8.08
C SER A 29 0.76 17.27 -8.84
N THR A 30 1.36 17.87 -9.87
CA THR A 30 2.44 17.26 -10.66
C THR A 30 3.72 17.17 -9.82
N LEU A 31 4.05 18.21 -9.05
CA LEU A 31 5.20 18.18 -8.14
C LEU A 31 5.05 17.12 -7.04
N ARG A 32 3.85 16.95 -6.47
CA ARG A 32 3.53 15.85 -5.54
C ARG A 32 3.74 14.49 -6.19
N GLY A 33 3.25 14.32 -7.41
CA GLY A 33 3.43 13.09 -8.19
C GLY A 33 4.91 12.77 -8.44
N ARG A 34 5.69 13.75 -8.90
CA ARG A 34 7.14 13.62 -9.14
C ARG A 34 7.88 13.28 -7.86
N PHE A 35 7.63 14.01 -6.77
CA PHE A 35 8.28 13.76 -5.49
C PHE A 35 8.05 12.32 -5.03
N ARG A 36 6.79 11.84 -5.06
CA ARG A 36 6.45 10.45 -4.71
C ARG A 36 7.19 9.43 -5.56
N THR A 37 7.32 9.69 -6.86
CA THR A 37 8.09 8.80 -7.75
C THR A 37 9.55 8.82 -7.32
N LEU A 38 10.18 9.99 -7.24
CA LEU A 38 11.61 10.16 -6.97
C LEU A 38 12.05 9.61 -5.60
N THR A 39 11.19 9.64 -4.58
CA THR A 39 11.53 9.16 -3.23
C THR A 39 11.16 7.71 -2.97
N LYS A 40 10.29 7.08 -3.78
CA LYS A 40 10.10 5.63 -3.72
C LYS A 40 11.27 4.92 -4.40
N HIS A 41 11.94 4.04 -3.63
CA HIS A 41 13.03 3.19 -4.10
C HIS A 41 12.64 2.43 -5.37
N LYS A 42 13.59 2.22 -6.29
CA LYS A 42 13.34 1.55 -7.58
C LYS A 42 12.79 0.13 -7.40
N ASP A 43 13.25 -0.55 -6.36
CA ASP A 43 12.80 -1.90 -5.98
C ASP A 43 11.36 -1.89 -5.49
N ALA A 44 10.84 -0.77 -4.99
CA ALA A 44 9.43 -0.56 -4.64
C ALA A 44 8.56 -0.11 -5.84
N ARG A 45 9.06 -0.26 -7.07
CA ARG A 45 8.36 0.01 -8.32
C ARG A 45 8.19 -1.26 -9.17
N VAL A 46 8.04 -2.42 -8.54
CA VAL A 46 7.69 -3.65 -9.26
C VAL A 46 6.28 -3.48 -9.83
N ARG A 47 6.16 -3.62 -11.16
CA ARG A 47 4.91 -3.35 -11.89
C ARG A 47 3.82 -4.38 -11.58
N LYS A 48 4.22 -5.58 -11.16
CA LYS A 48 3.40 -6.67 -10.63
C LYS A 48 4.24 -7.43 -9.58
N PRO A 49 4.21 -7.02 -8.30
CA PRO A 49 4.86 -7.81 -7.27
C PRO A 49 4.15 -9.18 -7.19
N GLU A 50 4.92 -10.25 -7.17
CA GLU A 50 4.40 -11.58 -6.88
C GLU A 50 4.00 -11.64 -5.40
N TRP A 51 2.96 -12.41 -5.11
CA TRP A 51 2.54 -12.66 -3.73
C TRP A 51 3.10 -14.02 -3.32
N ALA A 52 3.96 -14.04 -2.31
CA ALA A 52 4.37 -15.28 -1.68
C ALA A 52 3.27 -15.79 -0.74
N ASP A 53 3.32 -17.07 -0.37
CA ASP A 53 2.35 -17.65 0.57
C ASP A 53 2.37 -16.91 1.92
N ASP A 54 3.56 -16.52 2.40
CA ASP A 54 3.70 -15.72 3.62
C ASP A 54 3.04 -14.34 3.50
N ASP A 55 3.06 -13.70 2.32
CA ASP A 55 2.35 -12.44 2.11
C ASP A 55 0.83 -12.61 2.22
N LEU A 56 0.30 -13.76 1.77
CA LEU A 56 -1.13 -14.08 1.86
C LEU A 56 -1.54 -14.36 3.31
N ARG A 57 -0.69 -15.06 4.08
CA ARG A 57 -0.89 -15.29 5.52
C ARG A 57 -0.94 -13.98 6.29
N LEU A 58 0.04 -13.10 6.05
CA LEU A 58 0.11 -11.78 6.68
C LEU A 58 -1.04 -10.87 6.25
N LEU A 59 -1.48 -10.96 4.99
CA LEU A 59 -2.65 -10.24 4.48
C LEU A 59 -3.91 -10.64 5.25
N GLU A 60 -4.15 -11.95 5.41
CA GLU A 60 -5.28 -12.45 6.18
C GLU A 60 -5.21 -11.99 7.65
N GLN A 61 -4.07 -12.21 8.30
CA GLN A 61 -3.86 -11.84 9.69
C GLN A 61 -4.15 -10.35 9.93
N ALA A 62 -3.66 -9.48 9.04
CA ALA A 62 -3.90 -8.05 9.11
C ALA A 62 -5.39 -7.70 8.95
N VAL A 63 -6.07 -8.28 7.95
CA VAL A 63 -7.50 -8.01 7.70
C VAL A 63 -8.34 -8.45 8.89
N ARG A 64 -8.10 -9.64 9.43
CA ARG A 64 -8.83 -10.16 10.61
C ARG A 64 -8.60 -9.31 11.84
N THR A 65 -7.36 -8.93 12.10
CA THR A 65 -7.00 -8.07 13.24
C THR A 65 -7.67 -6.71 13.13
N LEU A 66 -7.68 -6.11 11.93
CA LEU A 66 -8.22 -4.77 11.68
C LEU A 66 -9.74 -4.74 11.46
N ALA A 67 -10.39 -5.90 11.30
CA ALA A 67 -11.84 -6.01 11.30
C ALA A 67 -12.46 -5.78 12.70
N SER A 68 -11.65 -5.85 13.77
CA SER A 68 -12.02 -5.52 15.16
C SER A 68 -13.31 -6.21 15.65
N GLY A 69 -13.53 -7.47 15.26
CA GLY A 69 -14.70 -8.26 15.66
C GLY A 69 -15.99 -7.99 14.87
N ASN A 70 -15.94 -7.10 13.86
CA ASN A 70 -17.00 -7.01 12.87
C ASN A 70 -16.88 -8.16 11.87
N ASP A 71 -18.00 -8.48 11.22
CA ASP A 71 -17.98 -9.39 10.07
C ASP A 71 -17.00 -8.85 9.02
N ILE A 72 -16.00 -9.68 8.68
CA ILE A 72 -14.94 -9.38 7.72
C ILE A 72 -15.53 -8.95 6.36
N SER A 73 -16.71 -9.45 6.00
CA SER A 73 -17.40 -9.10 4.77
C SER A 73 -17.92 -7.65 4.74
N THR A 74 -18.17 -7.05 5.90
CA THR A 74 -18.73 -5.69 6.04
C THR A 74 -17.78 -4.70 6.69
N ALA A 75 -16.69 -5.17 7.30
CA ALA A 75 -15.74 -4.35 8.01
C ALA A 75 -15.06 -3.31 7.11
N LYS A 76 -14.90 -2.09 7.63
CA LYS A 76 -14.20 -1.01 6.93
C LYS A 76 -12.68 -1.14 7.13
N ILE A 77 -12.07 -2.03 6.36
CA ILE A 77 -10.65 -2.35 6.49
C ILE A 77 -9.75 -1.15 6.10
N PRO A 78 -8.85 -0.68 6.99
CA PRO A 78 -7.87 0.34 6.67
C PRO A 78 -6.70 -0.26 5.87
N TRP A 79 -6.87 -0.40 4.56
CA TRP A 79 -5.90 -1.05 3.65
C TRP A 79 -4.47 -0.49 3.68
N LYS A 80 -4.28 0.76 4.12
CA LYS A 80 -2.95 1.31 4.36
C LYS A 80 -2.23 0.55 5.49
N GLN A 81 -2.93 0.33 6.62
CA GLN A 81 -2.38 -0.38 7.76
C GLN A 81 -2.16 -1.86 7.44
N VAL A 82 -3.02 -2.45 6.59
CA VAL A 82 -2.81 -3.81 6.07
C VAL A 82 -1.48 -3.91 5.32
N ALA A 83 -1.21 -3.00 4.38
CA ALA A 83 0.04 -3.00 3.62
C ALA A 83 1.27 -2.81 4.52
N GLU A 84 1.19 -1.90 5.48
CA GLU A 84 2.26 -1.67 6.47
C GLU A 84 2.46 -2.91 7.36
N HIS A 85 1.39 -3.58 7.77
CA HIS A 85 1.45 -4.80 8.57
C HIS A 85 2.17 -5.93 7.83
N ILE A 86 1.80 -6.21 6.58
CA ILE A 86 2.46 -7.25 5.77
C ILE A 86 3.97 -6.98 5.71
N PHE A 87 4.37 -5.77 5.31
CA PHE A 87 5.79 -5.45 5.16
C PHE A 87 6.56 -5.50 6.49
N ASN A 88 5.98 -4.97 7.57
CA ASN A 88 6.67 -4.93 8.87
C ASN A 88 6.78 -6.30 9.56
N ASN A 89 5.99 -7.29 9.15
CA ASN A 89 5.98 -8.64 9.72
C ASN A 89 6.66 -9.68 8.80
N GLY A 90 7.53 -9.23 7.88
CA GLY A 90 8.35 -10.12 7.05
C GLY A 90 7.80 -10.41 5.66
N GLY A 91 6.73 -9.73 5.25
CA GLY A 91 6.25 -9.80 3.88
C GLY A 91 7.29 -9.33 2.87
N THR A 92 7.24 -9.91 1.69
CA THR A 92 8.26 -9.78 0.64
C THR A 92 8.28 -8.38 0.00
N TYR A 93 7.17 -7.63 0.12
CA TYR A 93 7.01 -6.36 -0.56
C TYR A 93 6.03 -5.40 0.13
N LEU A 94 6.28 -4.09 0.07
CA LEU A 94 5.32 -3.07 0.49
C LEU A 94 4.27 -2.84 -0.62
N PHE A 95 3.23 -3.67 -0.62
CA PHE A 95 2.13 -3.60 -1.58
C PHE A 95 1.36 -2.27 -1.49
N GLY A 96 0.73 -1.88 -2.61
CA GLY A 96 -0.16 -0.71 -2.62
C GLY A 96 -1.50 -1.03 -1.95
N ASN A 97 -2.12 -0.05 -1.29
CA ASN A 97 -3.38 -0.24 -0.56
C ASN A 97 -4.49 -0.88 -1.42
N SER A 98 -4.68 -0.41 -2.66
CA SER A 98 -5.66 -0.97 -3.59
C SER A 98 -5.25 -2.36 -4.09
N THR A 99 -3.95 -2.66 -4.15
CA THR A 99 -3.41 -3.98 -4.46
C THR A 99 -3.73 -4.97 -3.35
N CYS A 100 -3.54 -4.60 -2.08
CA CYS A 100 -3.94 -5.43 -0.93
C CYS A 100 -5.44 -5.73 -0.96
N ARG A 101 -6.29 -4.70 -1.17
CA ARG A 101 -7.74 -4.90 -1.27
C ARG A 101 -8.11 -5.88 -2.38
N LYS A 102 -7.61 -5.63 -3.59
CA LYS A 102 -7.89 -6.48 -4.75
C LYS A 102 -7.43 -7.92 -4.51
N ARG A 103 -6.24 -8.11 -3.92
CA ARG A 103 -5.72 -9.44 -3.61
C ARG A 103 -6.56 -10.14 -2.56
N TRP A 104 -7.04 -9.43 -1.54
CA TRP A 104 -7.95 -9.98 -0.54
C TRP A 104 -9.27 -10.44 -1.18
N ASP A 105 -9.87 -9.61 -2.03
CA ASP A 105 -11.11 -9.96 -2.76
C ASP A 105 -10.91 -11.24 -3.60
N GLU A 106 -9.77 -11.36 -4.30
CA GLU A 106 -9.39 -12.56 -5.07
C GLU A 106 -9.16 -13.78 -4.17
N LEU A 107 -8.40 -13.63 -3.09
CA LEU A 107 -8.11 -14.70 -2.13
C LEU A 107 -9.40 -15.24 -1.51
N VAL A 108 -10.31 -14.36 -1.07
CA VAL A 108 -11.62 -14.76 -0.53
C VAL A 108 -12.43 -15.53 -1.58
N ALA A 109 -12.48 -15.05 -2.82
CA ALA A 109 -13.20 -15.75 -3.88
C ALA A 109 -12.61 -17.14 -4.16
N ASP A 110 -11.28 -17.26 -4.22
CA ASP A 110 -10.57 -18.52 -4.43
C ASP A 110 -10.82 -19.52 -3.28
N GLU A 111 -10.76 -19.06 -2.03
CA GLU A 111 -10.96 -19.92 -0.85
C GLU A 111 -12.43 -20.33 -0.66
N ILE A 112 -13.38 -19.43 -0.96
CA ILE A 112 -14.81 -19.77 -1.00
C ILE A 112 -15.08 -20.80 -2.11
N ALA A 113 -14.47 -20.66 -3.28
CA ALA A 113 -14.59 -21.63 -4.36
C ALA A 113 -14.01 -23.01 -3.98
N ARG A 114 -13.05 -23.06 -3.06
CA ARG A 114 -12.52 -24.27 -2.43
C ARG A 114 -13.38 -24.81 -1.28
N GLY A 115 -14.48 -24.13 -0.94
CA GLY A 115 -15.42 -24.51 0.10
C GLY A 115 -15.04 -24.05 1.51
N LYS A 116 -14.07 -23.13 1.65
CA LYS A 116 -13.72 -22.56 2.96
C LYS A 116 -14.67 -21.43 3.36
N ASP A 117 -14.84 -21.26 4.66
CA ASP A 117 -15.62 -20.19 5.27
C ASP A 117 -14.75 -18.96 5.54
N ILE A 118 -15.18 -17.79 5.05
CA ILE A 118 -14.51 -16.50 5.31
C ILE A 118 -14.45 -16.17 6.82
N GLY A 119 -15.40 -16.67 7.61
CA GLY A 119 -15.39 -16.52 9.07
C GLY A 119 -14.18 -17.19 9.73
N GLN A 120 -13.59 -18.21 9.10
CA GLN A 120 -12.48 -18.99 9.63
C GLN A 120 -11.16 -18.66 8.93
N PRO A 121 -10.01 -18.67 9.64
CA PRO A 121 -8.70 -18.50 9.03
C PRO A 121 -8.50 -19.45 7.84
N PHE A 122 -8.03 -18.93 6.71
CA PHE A 122 -7.69 -19.70 5.53
C PHE A 122 -6.35 -20.41 5.67
N PHE A 123 -5.44 -19.80 6.43
CA PHE A 123 -4.14 -20.33 6.78
C PHE A 123 -4.06 -20.61 8.28
N GLU A 124 -3.51 -21.77 8.65
CA GLU A 124 -3.19 -22.16 10.03
C GLU A 124 -1.88 -21.53 10.52
#